data_AF-F6EPV2-F1
#
_entry.id   AF-F6EPV2-F1
#
_cell.length_a   1.000
_cell.length_b   1.000
_cell.length_c   1.000
_cell.angle_alpha   90.00
_cell.angle_beta   90.00
_cell.angle_gamma   90.00
#
_symmetry.space_group_name_H-M   'P 1'
#
loop_
_entity.id
_entity.type
_entity.pdbx_description
1 polymer ?
#
loop_
_entity_poly.entity_id
_entity_poly.type
_entity_poly.pdbx_seq_one_letter_code
_entity_poly.pdbx_strand_id
1 'polypeptide(L)'
;MLISAGMWATSGSLTNDLAPRGIVSFEFVGDSEAAAAMLDSWGERGRIEAAFNLGLDFLFILAWVPAVAIGCLWVAQRFGRFVIALRALATLQIVAGVFDMIENVALLNLLLTAPSEPWPQIAWWAALLKFSILTLGVVAIAAGAVVAGAKRA
;
A
#
# COMPACT_ATOMS: atom_id res chain seq x y z
N MET A 1 5.96 -0.20 3.63
CA MET A 1 6.92 -0.96 4.45
C MET A 1 6.52 -1.13 5.92
N LEU A 2 5.89 -0.16 6.60
CA LEU A 2 5.46 -0.34 8.01
C LEU A 2 4.08 -1.03 8.19
N ILE A 3 3.30 -1.09 7.11
CA ILE A 3 1.96 -1.73 7.09
C ILE A 3 2.06 -3.23 6.80
N SER A 4 3.13 -3.64 6.13
CA SER A 4 3.42 -5.00 5.71
C SER A 4 3.75 -5.94 6.88
N ALA A 5 4.11 -5.42 8.05
CA ALA A 5 4.63 -6.21 9.18
C ALA A 5 3.66 -7.29 9.68
N GLY A 6 2.34 -7.03 9.63
CA GLY A 6 1.32 -8.04 9.96
C GLY A 6 1.10 -9.07 8.85
N MET A 7 1.26 -8.68 7.58
CA MET A 7 1.05 -9.53 6.41
C MET A 7 2.18 -10.54 6.21
N TRP A 8 3.40 -10.26 6.68
CA TRP A 8 4.52 -11.21 6.60
C TRP A 8 4.27 -12.49 7.42
N ALA A 9 3.44 -12.46 8.46
CA ALA A 9 3.12 -13.64 9.27
C ALA A 9 2.28 -14.68 8.49
N THR A 10 1.58 -14.27 7.43
CA THR A 10 0.71 -15.11 6.58
C THR A 10 1.22 -15.26 5.14
N SER A 11 2.36 -14.66 4.79
CA SER A 11 2.87 -14.60 3.40
C SER A 11 3.91 -15.68 3.04
N GLY A 12 4.14 -16.66 3.92
CA GLY A 12 5.18 -17.67 3.73
C GLY A 12 5.04 -18.47 2.44
N SER A 13 3.80 -18.69 1.97
CA SER A 13 3.54 -19.40 0.69
C SER A 13 3.59 -18.50 -0.55
N LEU A 14 3.50 -17.17 -0.38
CA LEU A 14 3.44 -16.21 -1.49
C LEU A 14 4.84 -15.80 -1.96
N THR A 15 5.87 -15.99 -1.14
CA THR A 15 7.23 -15.59 -1.48
C THR A 15 7.96 -16.71 -2.20
N ASN A 16 8.34 -16.48 -3.44
CA ASN A 16 9.12 -17.41 -4.26
C ASN A 16 9.93 -16.65 -5.33
N ASP A 17 10.56 -17.37 -6.25
CA ASP A 17 11.41 -16.76 -7.30
C ASP A 17 10.65 -15.83 -8.25
N LEU A 18 9.37 -16.09 -8.50
CA LEU A 18 8.51 -15.24 -9.34
C LEU A 18 7.90 -14.08 -8.56
N ALA A 19 7.64 -14.26 -7.26
CA ALA A 19 7.10 -13.25 -6.36
C ALA A 19 8.01 -13.04 -5.13
N PRO A 20 9.21 -12.44 -5.29
CA PRO A 20 10.18 -12.31 -4.21
C PRO A 20 9.73 -11.42 -3.04
N ARG A 21 8.67 -10.65 -3.22
CA ARG A 21 8.02 -9.85 -2.17
C ARG A 21 6.56 -10.24 -1.95
N GLY A 22 6.18 -11.46 -2.34
CA GLY A 22 4.82 -11.98 -2.21
C GLY A 22 3.80 -11.09 -2.91
N ILE A 23 2.75 -10.70 -2.19
CA ILE A 23 1.67 -9.86 -2.74
C ILE A 23 2.19 -8.54 -3.32
N VAL A 24 3.26 -7.96 -2.76
CA VAL A 24 3.85 -6.71 -3.28
C VAL A 24 4.48 -6.92 -4.67
N SER A 25 4.99 -8.11 -4.97
CA SER A 25 5.43 -8.41 -6.34
C SER A 25 4.26 -8.45 -7.32
N PHE A 26 3.08 -8.88 -6.84
CA PHE A 26 1.86 -8.96 -7.63
C PHE A 26 1.22 -7.58 -7.87
N GLU A 27 1.26 -6.68 -6.89
CA GLU A 27 0.87 -5.26 -7.04
C GLU A 27 1.61 -4.59 -8.21
N PHE A 28 2.87 -4.98 -8.44
CA PHE A 28 3.75 -4.40 -9.46
C PHE A 28 4.03 -5.33 -10.64
N VAL A 29 3.20 -6.35 -10.89
CA VAL A 29 3.44 -7.31 -11.97
C VAL A 29 3.28 -6.68 -13.36
N GLY A 30 2.31 -5.80 -13.54
CA GLY A 30 2.15 -4.96 -14.74
C GLY A 30 1.83 -5.66 -16.07
N ASP A 31 1.85 -7.00 -16.09
CA ASP A 31 1.65 -7.85 -17.26
C ASP A 31 0.82 -9.09 -16.90
N SER A 32 -0.12 -9.46 -17.77
CA SER A 32 -1.05 -10.57 -17.51
C SER A 32 -0.40 -11.96 -17.59
N GLU A 33 0.61 -12.18 -18.43
CA GLU A 33 1.33 -13.46 -18.52
C GLU A 33 2.18 -13.69 -17.26
N ALA A 34 2.90 -12.65 -16.82
CA ALA A 34 3.65 -12.68 -15.57
C ALA A 34 2.71 -12.86 -14.35
N ALA A 35 1.54 -12.21 -14.36
CA ALA A 35 0.53 -12.39 -13.32
C ALA A 35 0.03 -13.84 -13.26
N ALA A 36 -0.25 -14.46 -14.41
CA ALA A 36 -0.64 -15.87 -14.48
C ALA A 36 0.46 -16.80 -13.94
N ALA A 37 1.72 -16.58 -14.33
CA ALA A 37 2.85 -17.35 -13.84
C ALA A 37 3.02 -17.25 -12.31
N MET A 38 2.85 -16.05 -11.73
CA MET A 38 2.85 -15.87 -10.27
C MET A 38 1.69 -16.65 -9.61
N LEU A 39 0.46 -16.50 -10.11
CA LEU A 39 -0.70 -17.19 -9.56
C LEU A 39 -0.59 -18.71 -9.66
N ASP A 40 0.01 -19.23 -10.73
CA ASP A 40 0.27 -20.66 -10.91
C ASP A 40 1.33 -21.15 -9.93
N SER A 41 2.39 -20.37 -9.70
CA SER A 41 3.44 -20.70 -8.73
C SER A 41 2.95 -20.74 -7.28
N TRP A 42 1.88 -20.02 -6.97
CA TRP A 42 1.25 -20.00 -5.65
C TRP A 42 0.29 -21.17 -5.43
N GLY A 43 -0.21 -21.77 -6.51
CA GLY A 43 -1.24 -22.81 -6.46
C GLY A 43 -2.51 -22.38 -5.72
N GLU A 44 -3.38 -23.33 -5.41
CA GLU A 44 -4.67 -23.06 -4.75
C GLU A 44 -4.49 -22.42 -3.37
N ARG A 45 -3.58 -22.97 -2.55
CA ARG A 45 -3.34 -22.49 -1.19
C ARG A 45 -2.84 -21.04 -1.19
N GLY A 46 -1.84 -20.70 -2.01
CA GLY A 46 -1.33 -19.34 -2.07
C GLY A 46 -2.40 -18.37 -2.59
N ARG A 47 -3.24 -18.77 -3.54
CA ARG A 47 -4.37 -17.92 -3.98
C ARG A 47 -5.37 -17.63 -2.85
N ILE A 48 -5.68 -18.60 -2.00
CA ILE A 48 -6.55 -18.38 -0.82
C ILE A 48 -5.88 -17.43 0.18
N GLU A 49 -4.59 -17.61 0.45
CA GLU A 49 -3.83 -16.72 1.33
C GLU A 49 -3.76 -15.30 0.76
N ALA A 50 -3.57 -15.14 -0.55
CA ALA A 50 -3.60 -13.85 -1.23
C ALA A 50 -4.99 -13.20 -1.16
N ALA A 51 -6.08 -13.94 -1.44
CA ALA A 51 -7.45 -13.42 -1.30
C ALA A 51 -7.75 -12.93 0.11
N PHE A 52 -7.33 -13.69 1.13
CA PHE A 52 -7.50 -13.32 2.53
C PHE A 52 -6.71 -12.05 2.87
N ASN A 53 -5.45 -11.95 2.43
CA ASN A 53 -4.63 -10.77 2.62
C ASN A 53 -5.24 -9.52 1.95
N LEU A 54 -5.73 -9.64 0.71
CA LEU A 54 -6.42 -8.54 0.01
C LEU A 54 -7.70 -8.12 0.75
N GLY A 55 -8.47 -9.08 1.28
CA GLY A 55 -9.66 -8.79 2.09
C GLY A 55 -9.33 -8.01 3.37
N LEU A 56 -8.24 -8.37 4.06
CA LEU A 56 -7.75 -7.63 5.22
C LEU A 56 -7.22 -6.24 4.85
N ASP A 57 -6.66 -6.05 3.66
CA ASP A 57 -6.09 -4.78 3.24
C ASP A 57 -7.16 -3.68 3.16
N PHE A 58 -8.39 -4.01 2.72
CA PHE A 58 -9.53 -3.08 2.79
C PHE A 58 -9.81 -2.56 4.20
N LEU A 59 -9.72 -3.41 5.22
CA LEU A 59 -9.88 -2.99 6.62
C LEU A 59 -8.70 -2.13 7.06
N PHE A 60 -7.52 -2.46 6.57
CA PHE A 60 -6.30 -1.76 6.93
C PHE A 60 -6.28 -0.32 6.38
N ILE A 61 -6.86 -0.06 5.20
CA ILE A 61 -7.08 1.29 4.65
C ILE A 61 -7.78 2.20 5.66
N LEU A 62 -8.79 1.69 6.38
CA LEU A 62 -9.54 2.44 7.39
C LEU A 62 -8.68 2.82 8.61
N ALA A 63 -7.60 2.11 8.85
CA ALA A 63 -6.68 2.39 9.94
C ALA A 63 -5.56 3.35 9.51
N TRP A 64 -4.88 3.05 8.40
CA TRP A 64 -3.64 3.77 8.06
C TRP A 64 -3.88 5.13 7.44
N VAL A 65 -4.89 5.27 6.57
CA VAL A 65 -5.21 6.56 5.93
C VAL A 65 -5.46 7.66 6.96
N PRO A 66 -6.38 7.49 7.94
CA PRO A 66 -6.59 8.52 8.95
C PRO A 66 -5.36 8.67 9.86
N ALA A 67 -4.64 7.60 10.19
CA ALA A 67 -3.45 7.71 11.04
C ALA A 67 -2.37 8.62 10.41
N VAL A 68 -2.06 8.43 9.12
CA VAL A 68 -1.07 9.24 8.41
C VAL A 68 -1.60 10.66 8.17
N ALA A 69 -2.88 10.82 7.83
CA ALA A 69 -3.49 12.14 7.67
C ALA A 69 -3.44 12.96 8.97
N ILE A 70 -3.83 12.37 10.11
CA ILE A 70 -3.77 13.00 11.43
C ILE A 70 -2.33 13.32 11.81
N GLY A 71 -1.37 12.41 11.53
CA GLY A 71 0.04 12.68 11.75
C GLY A 71 0.55 13.91 10.98
N CYS A 72 0.16 14.05 9.71
CA CYS A 72 0.51 15.22 8.90
C CYS A 72 -0.08 16.52 9.50
N LEU A 73 -1.34 16.48 9.97
CA LEU A 73 -1.98 17.62 10.64
C LEU A 73 -1.32 17.96 11.97
N TRP A 74 -0.90 16.97 12.74
CA TRP A 74 -0.15 17.16 13.98
C TRP A 74 1.18 17.88 13.73
N VAL A 75 1.93 17.48 12.70
CA VAL A 75 3.15 18.21 12.27
C VAL A 75 2.80 19.63 11.84
N ALA A 76 1.71 19.82 11.08
CA ALA A 76 1.29 21.13 10.59
C ALA A 76 1.00 22.13 11.71
N GLN A 77 0.37 21.67 12.80
CA GLN A 77 0.10 22.50 13.98
C GLN A 77 1.39 22.92 14.71
N ARG A 78 2.42 22.08 14.66
CA ARG A 78 3.68 22.29 15.38
C ARG A 78 4.69 23.14 14.58
N PHE A 79 4.57 23.15 13.26
CA PHE A 79 5.47 23.83 12.34
C PHE A 79 4.71 24.66 11.31
N GLY A 80 4.32 25.89 11.70
CA GLY A 80 3.49 26.78 10.90
C GLY A 80 4.05 27.13 9.51
N ARG A 81 5.37 27.04 9.29
CA ARG A 81 6.01 27.32 7.99
C ARG A 81 5.50 26.43 6.86
N PHE A 82 5.09 25.19 7.15
CA PHE A 82 4.67 24.21 6.14
C PHE A 82 3.19 23.82 6.24
N VAL A 83 2.39 24.62 6.95
CA VAL A 83 1.01 24.26 7.29
C VAL A 83 0.13 23.97 6.08
N ILE A 84 0.27 24.74 4.98
CA ILE A 84 -0.51 24.53 3.75
C ILE A 84 -0.12 23.21 3.09
N ALA A 85 1.17 22.96 2.90
CA ALA A 85 1.67 21.74 2.29
C ALA A 85 1.30 20.49 3.10
N LEU A 86 1.40 20.53 4.42
CA LEU A 86 1.07 19.41 5.29
C LEU A 86 -0.43 19.12 5.37
N ARG A 87 -1.28 20.15 5.29
CA ARG A 87 -2.74 19.98 5.14
C ARG A 87 -3.09 19.36 3.79
N ALA A 88 -2.46 19.82 2.70
CA ALA A 88 -2.65 19.24 1.38
C ALA A 88 -2.21 17.76 1.37
N LEU A 89 -1.06 17.45 1.98
CA LEU A 89 -0.56 16.09 2.11
C LEU A 89 -1.48 15.19 2.94
N ALA A 90 -2.10 15.72 4.00
CA ALA A 90 -3.11 15.01 4.78
C ALA A 90 -4.34 14.64 3.91
N THR A 91 -4.83 15.59 3.10
CA THR A 91 -5.93 15.32 2.15
C THR A 91 -5.52 14.32 1.07
N LEU A 92 -4.28 14.39 0.58
CA LEU A 92 -3.76 13.42 -0.39
C LEU A 92 -3.72 11.99 0.15
N GLN A 93 -3.63 11.77 1.47
CA GLN A 93 -3.72 10.41 2.02
C GLN A 93 -5.08 9.76 1.74
N ILE A 94 -6.16 10.55 1.67
CA ILE A 94 -7.48 10.04 1.27
C ILE A 94 -7.43 9.56 -0.18
N VAL A 95 -6.79 10.33 -1.07
CA VAL A 95 -6.58 9.96 -2.47
C VAL A 95 -5.71 8.69 -2.57
N ALA A 96 -4.68 8.55 -1.73
CA ALA A 96 -3.88 7.34 -1.66
C ALA A 96 -4.70 6.12 -1.23
N GLY A 97 -5.61 6.28 -0.27
CA GLY A 97 -6.58 5.23 0.10
C GLY A 97 -7.50 4.83 -1.03
N VAL A 98 -7.94 5.76 -1.88
CA VAL A 98 -8.72 5.44 -3.09
C VAL A 98 -7.89 4.63 -4.09
N PHE A 99 -6.63 5.01 -4.32
CA PHE A 99 -5.74 4.20 -5.16
C PHE A 99 -5.51 2.80 -4.57
N ASP A 100 -5.39 2.70 -3.25
CA ASP A 100 -5.30 1.41 -2.54
C ASP A 100 -6.53 0.52 -2.78
N MET A 101 -7.73 1.09 -2.77
CA MET A 101 -8.96 0.35 -3.11
C MET A 101 -8.98 -0.09 -4.58
N ILE A 102 -8.58 0.79 -5.51
CA ILE A 102 -8.55 0.47 -6.96
C ILE A 102 -7.57 -0.67 -7.23
N GLU A 103 -6.39 -0.59 -6.64
CA GLU A 103 -5.34 -1.59 -6.71
C GLU A 103 -5.85 -2.96 -6.20
N ASN A 104 -6.41 -2.98 -4.98
CA ASN A 104 -6.97 -4.19 -4.39
C ASN A 104 -8.10 -4.82 -5.23
N VAL A 105 -8.96 -4.01 -5.84
CA VAL A 105 -10.01 -4.50 -6.76
C VAL A 105 -9.40 -5.13 -8.01
N ALA A 106 -8.37 -4.51 -8.59
CA ALA A 106 -7.69 -5.04 -9.76
C ALA A 106 -6.97 -6.36 -9.45
N LEU A 107 -6.31 -6.48 -8.31
CA LEU A 107 -5.69 -7.73 -7.87
C LEU A 107 -6.72 -8.82 -7.58
N LEU A 108 -7.85 -8.49 -6.95
CA LEU A 108 -8.95 -9.43 -6.77
C LEU A 108 -9.50 -9.93 -8.11
N ASN A 109 -9.60 -9.05 -9.12
CA ASN A 109 -10.02 -9.46 -10.46
C ASN A 109 -9.03 -10.45 -11.08
N LEU A 110 -7.73 -10.16 -11.03
CA LEU A 110 -6.68 -11.07 -11.49
C LEU A 110 -6.68 -12.41 -10.77
N LEU A 111 -7.00 -12.42 -9.49
CA LEU A 111 -7.00 -13.63 -8.67
C LEU A 111 -8.23 -14.51 -8.91
N LEU A 112 -9.40 -13.89 -9.11
CA LEU A 112 -10.69 -14.59 -9.23
C LEU A 112 -11.08 -14.92 -10.67
N THR A 113 -10.41 -14.31 -11.65
CA THR A 113 -10.68 -14.53 -13.08
C THR A 113 -9.40 -14.92 -13.82
N ALA A 114 -9.49 -15.20 -15.11
CA ALA A 114 -8.29 -15.41 -15.90
C ALA A 114 -7.52 -14.08 -16.03
N PRO A 115 -6.22 -14.03 -15.68
CA PRO A 115 -5.41 -12.83 -15.85
C PRO A 115 -5.53 -12.28 -17.26
N SER A 116 -5.94 -11.02 -17.36
CA SER A 116 -6.11 -10.32 -18.62
C SER A 116 -5.83 -8.85 -18.46
N GLU A 117 -5.46 -8.19 -19.54
CA GLU A 117 -5.37 -6.75 -19.56
C GLU A 117 -6.76 -6.11 -19.40
N PRO A 118 -6.86 -4.92 -18.76
CA PRO A 118 -5.77 -4.05 -18.27
C PRO A 118 -5.51 -4.13 -16.74
N TRP A 119 -5.98 -5.17 -16.07
CA TRP A 119 -5.94 -5.25 -14.61
C TRP A 119 -4.53 -5.17 -14.01
N PRO A 120 -3.49 -5.81 -14.58
CA PRO A 120 -2.12 -5.69 -14.08
C PRO A 120 -1.60 -4.26 -14.12
N GLN A 121 -1.88 -3.48 -15.18
CA GLN A 121 -1.42 -2.09 -15.25
C GLN A 121 -2.21 -1.19 -14.30
N ILE A 122 -3.51 -1.44 -14.14
CA ILE A 122 -4.33 -0.70 -13.18
C ILE A 122 -3.77 -0.88 -11.78
N ALA A 123 -3.50 -2.13 -11.37
CA ALA A 123 -2.88 -2.42 -10.08
C ALA A 123 -1.52 -1.72 -9.95
N TRP A 124 -0.67 -1.82 -10.98
CA TRP A 124 0.66 -1.22 -10.98
C TRP A 124 0.65 0.31 -10.78
N TRP A 125 -0.17 1.02 -11.56
CA TRP A 125 -0.27 2.48 -11.47
C TRP A 125 -0.86 2.93 -10.15
N ALA A 126 -1.90 2.24 -9.67
CA ALA A 126 -2.53 2.53 -8.40
C ALA A 126 -1.57 2.25 -7.23
N ALA A 127 -0.80 1.15 -7.27
CA ALA A 127 0.25 0.83 -6.31
C ALA A 127 1.35 1.91 -6.29
N LEU A 128 1.84 2.33 -7.45
CA LEU A 128 2.85 3.39 -7.55
C LEU A 128 2.37 4.69 -6.89
N LEU A 129 1.14 5.11 -7.18
CA LEU A 129 0.57 6.35 -6.66
C LEU A 129 0.30 6.26 -5.15
N LYS A 130 -0.30 5.16 -4.66
CA LYS A 130 -0.57 4.98 -3.22
C LYS A 130 0.72 4.99 -2.41
N PHE A 131 1.75 4.24 -2.84
CA PHE A 131 3.02 4.16 -2.11
C PHE A 131 3.81 5.47 -2.15
N SER A 132 3.74 6.22 -3.26
CA SER A 132 4.41 7.52 -3.36
C SER A 132 3.81 8.51 -2.35
N ILE A 133 2.48 8.64 -2.32
CA ILE A 133 1.78 9.56 -1.42
C ILE A 133 1.92 9.15 0.05
N LEU A 134 1.77 7.86 0.34
CA LEU A 134 1.97 7.31 1.69
C LEU A 134 3.39 7.59 2.20
N THR A 135 4.40 7.35 1.36
CA THR A 135 5.81 7.56 1.74
C THR A 135 6.08 9.02 2.08
N LEU A 136 5.56 9.96 1.29
CA LEU A 136 5.67 11.39 1.59
C LEU A 136 5.04 11.74 2.95
N GLY A 137 3.86 11.19 3.26
CA GLY A 137 3.19 11.37 4.55
C GLY A 137 4.03 10.86 5.72
N VAL A 138 4.51 9.62 5.63
CA VAL A 138 5.34 8.99 6.68
C VAL A 138 6.64 9.75 6.91
N VAL A 139 7.34 10.17 5.83
CA VAL A 139 8.58 10.96 5.94
C VAL A 139 8.31 12.31 6.61
N ALA A 140 7.23 13.00 6.25
CA ALA A 140 6.86 14.27 6.87
C ALA A 140 6.59 14.12 8.38
N ILE A 141 5.91 13.04 8.78
CA ILE A 141 5.64 12.72 10.19
C ILE A 141 6.95 12.44 10.94
N ALA A 142 7.81 11.59 10.39
CA ALA A 142 9.08 11.22 11.01
C ALA A 142 9.98 12.45 11.21
N ALA A 143 10.12 13.28 10.17
CA ALA A 143 10.88 14.53 10.24
C ALA A 143 10.30 15.49 11.30
N GLY A 144 8.98 15.64 11.33
CA GLY A 144 8.29 16.46 12.33
C GLY A 144 8.51 15.95 13.76
N ALA A 145 8.47 14.64 13.97
CA ALA A 145 8.71 14.01 15.27
C ALA A 145 10.15 14.23 15.77
N VAL A 146 11.14 14.04 14.90
CA VAL A 146 12.56 14.27 15.24
C VAL A 146 12.80 15.73 15.66
N VAL A 147 12.31 16.70 14.88
CA VAL A 147 12.46 18.12 15.21
C VAL A 147 11.71 18.48 16.49
N ALA A 148 10.53 17.90 16.71
CA ALA A 148 9.76 18.14 17.93
C ALA A 148 10.43 17.56 19.18
N GLY A 149 11.09 16.41 19.05
CA GLY A 149 11.88 15.78 20.12
C GLY A 149 13.15 16.56 20.46
N ALA A 150 13.88 17.03 19.44
CA ALA A 150 15.09 17.82 19.62
C ALA A 150 14.86 19.16 20.36
N LYS A 151 13.66 19.74 20.24
CA LYS A 151 13.28 20.97 20.97
C LYS A 151 12.92 20.74 22.44
N ARG A 152 12.79 19.48 22.88
CA ARG A 152 12.45 19.10 24.27
C ARG A 152 13.66 18.63 25.08
N ALA A 153 14.78 18.36 24.43
CA ALA A 153 16.06 18.04 25.05
C ALA A 153 16.87 19.33 25.30
#